data_AF-A0A5N3R145-F1
#
_entry.id   AF-A0A5N3R145-F1
#
_cell.length_a   1.000
_cell.length_b   1.000
_cell.length_c   1.000
_cell.angle_alpha   90.00
_cell.angle_beta   90.00
_cell.angle_gamma   90.00
#
_symmetry.space_group_name_H-M   'P 1'
#
loop_
_entity.id
_entity.type
_entity.pdbx_description
1 polymer ?
#
loop_
_entity_poly.entity_id
_entity_poly.type
_entity_poly.pdbx_seq_one_letter_code
_entity_poly.pdbx_strand_id
1 'polypeptide(L)'
;MKKAQWSLNAQTLLGVLKQLSLLALFVSVGGVALFIWLIFGFNIAPFDDPYLSNAEYKLLVEQENQLINLGLWVGKIYVASLVIFFAARIVKVLRRG
;
A
#
# COMPACT_ATOMS: atom_id res chain seq x y z
N MET A 1 -27.38 22.69 19.40
CA MET A 1 -26.31 22.22 18.50
C MET A 1 -26.90 22.00 17.10
N LYS A 2 -26.63 22.89 16.14
CA LYS A 2 -27.06 22.67 14.74
C LYS A 2 -26.23 21.53 14.16
N LYS A 3 -26.85 20.39 13.88
CA LYS A 3 -26.21 19.31 13.12
C LYS A 3 -25.84 19.88 11.76
N ALA A 4 -24.56 19.88 11.41
CA ALA A 4 -24.11 20.20 10.06
C ALA A 4 -24.67 19.14 9.13
N GLN A 5 -25.82 19.42 8.53
CA GLN A 5 -26.43 18.55 7.54
C GLN A 5 -25.62 18.75 6.25
N TRP A 6 -24.67 17.84 6.01
CA TRP A 6 -23.88 17.82 4.80
C TRP A 6 -24.80 17.46 3.63
N SER A 7 -25.44 18.45 3.02
CA SER A 7 -26.11 18.24 1.74
C SER A 7 -25.02 18.14 0.67
N LEU A 8 -24.62 16.91 0.34
CA LEU A 8 -23.70 16.67 -0.77
C LEU A 8 -24.43 17.01 -2.07
N ASN A 9 -24.12 18.17 -2.65
CA ASN A 9 -24.48 18.49 -4.03
C ASN A 9 -23.84 17.44 -4.97
N ALA A 10 -24.52 17.11 -6.08
CA ALA A 10 -24.05 16.18 -7.09
C ALA A 10 -22.61 16.47 -7.57
N GLN A 11 -22.22 17.76 -7.66
CA GLN A 11 -20.86 18.16 -8.01
C GLN A 11 -19.83 17.78 -6.93
N THR A 12 -20.18 17.94 -5.66
CA THR A 12 -19.34 17.56 -4.51
C THR A 12 -19.19 16.05 -4.44
N LEU A 13 -20.28 15.31 -4.65
CA LEU A 13 -20.28 13.84 -4.68
C LEU A 13 -19.38 13.30 -5.80
N LEU A 14 -19.51 13.85 -7.02
CA LEU A 14 -18.66 13.47 -8.15
C LEU A 14 -17.17 13.76 -7.87
N GLY A 15 -16.88 14.89 -7.23
CA GLY A 15 -15.52 15.25 -6.82
C GLY A 15 -14.91 14.26 -5.82
N VAL A 16 -15.69 13.81 -4.83
CA VAL A 16 -15.26 12.80 -3.85
C VAL A 16 -15.05 11.44 -4.51
N LEU A 17 -16.01 11.00 -5.35
CA LEU A 17 -15.90 9.74 -6.09
C LEU A 17 -14.66 9.71 -7.00
N LYS A 18 -14.31 10.83 -7.64
CA LYS A 18 -13.09 10.94 -8.43
C LYS A 18 -11.83 10.75 -7.58
N GLN A 19 -11.79 11.33 -6.37
CA GLN A 19 -10.65 11.15 -5.47
C GLN A 19 -10.54 9.70 -4.96
N LEU A 20 -11.66 9.06 -4.64
CA LEU A 20 -11.69 7.66 -4.21
C LEU A 20 -11.29 6.71 -5.34
N SER A 21 -11.76 6.95 -6.56
CA SER A 21 -11.37 6.18 -7.74
C SER A 21 -9.86 6.27 -8.02
N LEU A 22 -9.29 7.48 -7.91
CA LEU A 22 -7.84 7.66 -8.00
C LEU A 22 -7.10 6.94 -6.88
N LEU A 23 -7.55 7.03 -5.62
CA LEU A 23 -6.96 6.30 -4.51
C LEU A 23 -6.96 4.79 -4.79
N ALA A 24 -8.08 4.23 -5.25
CA ALA A 24 -8.18 2.81 -5.59
C ALA A 24 -7.18 2.40 -6.69
N LEU A 25 -6.98 3.25 -7.70
CA LEU A 25 -5.99 3.01 -8.76
C LEU A 25 -4.55 3.06 -8.24
N PHE A 26 -4.21 4.01 -7.37
CA PHE A 26 -2.89 4.04 -6.75
C PHE A 26 -2.64 2.83 -5.85
N VAL A 27 -3.63 2.45 -5.04
CA VAL A 27 -3.54 1.25 -4.19
C VAL A 27 -3.39 -0.01 -5.02
N SER A 28 -4.12 -0.15 -6.13
CA SER A 28 -3.99 -1.35 -6.98
C SER A 28 -2.63 -1.42 -7.68
N VAL A 29 -2.15 -0.32 -8.25
CA VAL A 29 -0.83 -0.28 -8.90
C VAL A 29 0.29 -0.54 -7.90
N GLY A 30 0.26 0.12 -6.73
CA GLY A 30 1.25 -0.11 -5.68
C GLY A 30 1.17 -1.52 -5.09
N GLY A 31 -0.03 -2.08 -4.96
CA GLY A 31 -0.25 -3.46 -4.52
C GLY A 31 0.35 -4.47 -5.49
N VAL A 32 0.14 -4.29 -6.80
CA VAL A 32 0.77 -5.14 -7.82
C VAL A 32 2.29 -5.03 -7.78
N ALA A 33 2.85 -3.83 -7.62
CA ALA A 33 4.29 -3.64 -7.51
C ALA A 33 4.89 -4.36 -6.29
N LEU A 34 4.25 -4.26 -5.12
CA LEU A 34 4.68 -4.99 -3.92
C LEU A 34 4.55 -6.50 -4.08
N PHE A 35 3.49 -6.97 -4.74
CA PHE A 35 3.29 -8.40 -5.01
C PHE A 35 4.37 -8.97 -5.93
N ILE A 36 4.70 -8.25 -7.02
CA ILE A 36 5.81 -8.60 -7.92
C ILE A 36 7.12 -8.61 -7.12
N TRP A 37 7.36 -7.56 -6.33
CA TRP A 37 8.59 -7.47 -5.53
C TRP A 37 8.74 -8.65 -4.56
N LEU A 38 7.68 -9.05 -3.87
CA LEU A 38 7.71 -10.25 -3.03
C LEU A 38 8.04 -11.49 -3.85
N ILE A 39 7.28 -11.79 -4.92
CA ILE A 39 7.49 -13.00 -5.73
C ILE A 39 8.90 -13.09 -6.30
N PHE A 40 9.43 -11.99 -6.84
CA PHE A 40 10.77 -11.98 -7.40
C PHE A 40 11.85 -11.99 -6.32
N GLY A 41 11.62 -11.33 -5.17
CA GLY A 41 12.53 -11.37 -4.02
C GLY A 41 12.71 -12.79 -3.47
N PHE A 42 11.64 -13.59 -3.44
CA PHE A 42 11.69 -15.00 -3.04
C PHE A 42 12.37 -15.90 -4.07
N ASN A 43 12.13 -15.70 -5.37
CA ASN A 43 12.64 -16.61 -6.42
C ASN A 43 14.10 -16.37 -6.82
N ILE A 44 14.71 -15.23 -6.48
CA ILE A 44 16.08 -14.89 -6.93
C ILE A 44 17.15 -15.38 -5.95
N ALA A 45 16.77 -15.74 -4.72
CA ALA A 45 17.75 -16.16 -3.74
C ALA A 45 18.05 -17.68 -3.84
N PRO A 46 19.31 -18.09 -3.65
CA PRO A 46 19.81 -19.44 -3.92
C PRO A 46 19.42 -20.41 -2.79
N PHE A 47 18.16 -20.40 -2.38
CA PHE A 47 17.68 -21.13 -1.20
C PHE A 47 17.49 -22.63 -1.43
N ASP A 48 17.46 -23.07 -2.69
CA ASP A 48 17.40 -24.48 -3.10
C ASP A 48 18.78 -25.06 -3.44
N ASP A 49 19.88 -24.38 -3.08
CA ASP A 49 21.22 -24.90 -3.32
C ASP A 49 21.51 -26.12 -2.42
N PRO A 50 21.64 -27.33 -2.98
CA PRO A 50 21.84 -28.56 -2.21
C PRO A 50 23.23 -28.63 -1.54
N TYR A 51 24.12 -27.67 -1.81
CA TYR A 51 25.46 -27.60 -1.24
C TYR A 51 25.55 -26.69 0.00
N LEU A 52 24.45 -26.05 0.41
CA LEU A 52 24.41 -25.21 1.61
C LEU A 52 24.48 -26.05 2.89
N SER A 53 25.30 -25.60 3.84
CA SER A 53 25.31 -26.17 5.19
C SER A 53 24.06 -25.71 5.99
N ASN A 54 23.67 -26.48 7.01
CA ASN A 54 22.54 -26.14 7.89
C ASN A 54 22.66 -24.74 8.55
N ALA A 55 23.88 -24.24 8.75
CA ALA A 55 24.11 -22.92 9.32
C ALA A 55 23.83 -21.80 8.28
N GLU A 56 24.28 -21.99 7.04
CA GLU A 56 24.05 -21.06 5.94
C GLU A 56 22.56 -21.02 5.56
N TYR A 57 21.89 -22.16 5.56
CA TYR A 57 20.45 -22.24 5.34
C TYR A 57 19.66 -21.42 6.37
N LYS A 58 20.01 -21.52 7.66
CA LYS A 58 19.36 -20.71 8.72
C LYS A 58 19.58 -19.21 8.54
N LEU A 59 20.79 -18.81 8.16
CA LEU A 59 21.10 -17.40 7.93
C LEU A 59 20.32 -16.83 6.74
N LEU A 60 20.18 -17.63 5.68
CA LEU A 60 19.41 -17.29 4.49
C LEU A 60 17.90 -17.13 4.80
N VAL A 61 17.31 -18.03 5.58
CA VAL A 61 15.91 -17.91 6.05
C VAL A 61 15.69 -16.67 6.93
N GLU A 62 16.66 -16.31 7.77
CA GLU A 62 16.57 -15.09 8.58
C GLU A 62 16.59 -13.83 7.69
N GLN A 63 17.47 -13.80 6.67
CA GLN A 63 17.52 -12.70 5.70
C GLN A 63 16.23 -12.59 4.89
N GLU A 64 15.64 -13.72 4.50
CA GLU A 64 14.35 -13.79 3.83
C GLU A 64 13.25 -13.16 4.70
N ASN A 65 13.15 -13.57 5.96
CA ASN A 65 12.18 -13.01 6.90
C ASN A 65 12.37 -11.50 7.09
N GLN A 66 13.61 -11.02 7.15
CA GLN A 66 13.91 -9.60 7.24
C GLN A 66 13.48 -8.83 5.98
N LEU A 67 13.74 -9.38 4.80
CA LEU A 67 13.30 -8.79 3.52
C LEU A 67 11.77 -8.73 3.45
N ILE A 68 11.06 -9.81 3.78
CA ILE A 68 9.59 -9.81 3.83
C ILE A 68 9.08 -8.73 4.76
N ASN A 69 9.65 -8.64 5.97
CA ASN A 69 9.22 -7.68 6.97
C ASN A 69 9.47 -6.23 6.49
N LEU A 70 10.62 -5.97 5.85
CA LEU A 70 10.92 -4.69 5.21
C LEU A 70 9.90 -4.34 4.13
N GLY A 71 9.59 -5.28 3.24
CA GLY A 71 8.57 -5.10 2.20
C GLY A 71 7.19 -4.79 2.77
N LEU A 72 6.78 -5.50 3.83
CA LEU A 72 5.53 -5.25 4.54
C LEU A 72 5.50 -3.86 5.19
N TRP A 73 6.61 -3.42 5.80
CA TRP A 73 6.72 -2.08 6.38
C TRP A 73 6.64 -0.99 5.32
N VAL A 74 7.38 -1.13 4.23
CA VAL A 74 7.33 -0.20 3.09
C VAL A 74 5.91 -0.14 2.51
N GLY A 75 5.25 -1.29 2.36
CA GLY A 75 3.88 -1.37 1.89
C GLY A 75 2.87 -0.67 2.82
N LYS A 76 2.99 -0.86 4.14
CA LYS A 76 2.16 -0.15 5.13
C LYS A 76 2.35 1.36 5.06
N ILE A 77 3.60 1.83 4.98
CA ILE A 77 3.92 3.26 4.88
C ILE A 77 3.35 3.84 3.59
N TYR A 78 3.47 3.12 2.48
CA TYR A 78 2.91 3.53 1.19
C TYR A 78 1.38 3.71 1.25
N VAL A 79 0.66 2.69 1.74
CA VAL A 79 -0.80 2.74 1.86
C VAL A 79 -1.24 3.85 2.83
N ALA A 80 -0.59 3.97 3.98
CA ALA A 80 -0.91 5.02 4.95
C ALA A 80 -0.70 6.42 4.37
N SER A 81 0.40 6.64 3.63
CA SER A 81 0.70 7.90 2.98
C SER A 81 -0.34 8.27 1.93
N LEU A 82 -0.77 7.31 1.11
CA LEU A 82 -1.85 7.51 0.14
C LEU A 82 -3.17 7.88 0.83
N VAL A 83 -3.56 7.12 1.86
CA VAL A 83 -4.81 7.37 2.59
C VAL A 83 -4.82 8.77 3.18
N ILE A 84 -3.74 9.20 3.85
CA ILE A 84 -3.62 10.54 4.43
C ILE A 84 -3.73 11.62 3.34
N PHE A 85 -3.00 11.45 2.23
CA PHE A 85 -3.01 12.40 1.12
C PHE A 85 -4.41 12.55 0.51
N PHE A 86 -5.08 11.43 0.22
CA PHE A 86 -6.42 11.46 -0.38
C PHE A 86 -7.50 11.88 0.60
N ALA A 87 -7.38 11.58 1.90
CA ALA A 87 -8.26 12.10 2.94
C ALA A 87 -8.23 13.64 2.97
N ALA A 88 -7.03 14.24 2.94
CA ALA A 88 -6.89 15.70 2.87
C ALA A 88 -7.54 16.28 1.60
N ARG A 89 -7.40 15.61 0.45
CA ARG A 89 -8.03 16.03 -0.81
C ARG A 89 -9.55 15.92 -0.78
N ILE A 90 -10.09 14.83 -0.23
CA ILE A 90 -11.53 14.62 -0.06
C ILE A 90 -12.10 15.72 0.84
N VAL A 91 -11.49 15.99 2.00
CA VAL A 91 -11.90 17.10 2.88
C VAL A 91 -11.91 18.44 2.14
N LYS A 92 -10.92 18.70 1.28
CA LYS A 92 -10.87 19.93 0.48
C LYS A 92 -12.02 20.02 -0.53
N VAL A 93 -12.42 18.91 -1.16
CA VAL A 93 -13.59 18.87 -2.06
C VAL A 93 -14.86 19.15 -1.27
N LEU A 94 -15.00 18.51 -0.11
CA LEU A 94 -16.18 18.63 0.77
C LEU A 94 -16.35 20.04 1.35
N ARG A 95 -15.27 20.81 1.55
CA ARG A 95 -15.34 22.21 1.97
C ARG A 95 -15.74 23.18 0.86
N ARG A 96 -15.68 22.76 -0.41
CA ARG A 96 -15.85 23.63 -1.58
C ARG A 96 -17.24 23.56 -2.21
N GLY A 97 -18.01 22.53 -1.92
CA GLY A 97 -19.38 22.37 -2.43
C GLY A 97 -20.37 22.24 -1.30
#